data_AF-A0A2G9TSC6-F1
#
_entry.id   AF-A0A2G9TSC6-F1
#
_cell.length_a   1.000
_cell.length_b   1.000
_cell.length_c   1.000
_cell.angle_alpha   90.00
_cell.angle_beta   90.00
_cell.angle_gamma   90.00
#
_symmetry.space_group_name_H-M   'P 1'
#
loop_
_entity.id
_entity.type
_entity.pdbx_description
1 polymer ?
#
loop_
_entity_poly.entity_id
_entity_poly.type
_entity_poly.pdbx_seq_one_letter_code
_entity_poly.pdbx_strand_id
1 'polypeptide(L)'
;MENFYAVIYNLKCARQFEQSYPAPRGEPKGVIVKYMMGLPMILLIIFLVWCPLLAFSLMNRIGDISIPDRVRLTMSLEGYPPLYEIEAQGSELRAMTSDELKYLTDTMSRRYFPSTNSTDSMKRSRDSVSFLKEYSTSDILVVNFRPESEVPWGISEASRNALM
;
A
#
# COMPACT_ATOMS: atom_id res chain seq x y z
N MET A 1 -16.07 34.66 -34.89
CA MET A 1 -16.40 34.35 -36.30
C MET A 1 -15.88 32.98 -36.75
N GLU A 2 -14.83 32.43 -36.13
CA GLU A 2 -14.19 31.16 -36.52
C GLU A 2 -15.06 29.91 -36.28
N ASN A 3 -15.85 29.87 -35.19
CA ASN A 3 -16.71 28.71 -34.88
C ASN A 3 -17.82 28.52 -35.93
N PHE A 4 -18.43 29.63 -36.40
CA PHE A 4 -19.38 29.61 -37.52
C PHE A 4 -18.72 29.15 -38.82
N TYR A 5 -17.49 29.60 -39.08
CA TYR A 5 -16.74 29.18 -40.26
C TYR A 5 -16.44 27.67 -40.23
N ALA A 6 -16.00 27.13 -39.08
CA ALA A 6 -15.69 25.71 -38.92
C ALA A 6 -16.91 24.81 -39.19
N VAL A 7 -18.09 25.19 -38.68
CA VAL A 7 -19.33 24.43 -38.90
C VAL A 7 -19.73 24.45 -40.39
N ILE A 8 -19.72 25.63 -41.02
CA ILE A 8 -20.07 25.77 -42.44
C ILE A 8 -19.07 25.00 -43.32
N TYR A 9 -17.78 25.05 -42.96
CA TYR A 9 -16.73 24.34 -43.66
C TYR A 9 -16.91 22.82 -43.57
N ASN A 10 -17.20 22.28 -42.37
CA ASN A 10 -17.48 20.86 -42.19
C ASN A 10 -18.71 20.41 -43.01
N LEU A 11 -19.76 21.24 -43.06
CA LEU A 11 -20.96 20.97 -43.86
C LEU A 11 -20.64 20.94 -45.37
N LYS A 12 -19.79 21.85 -45.85
CA LYS A 12 -19.32 21.85 -47.24
C LYS A 12 -18.51 20.59 -47.55
N CYS A 13 -17.59 20.19 -46.68
CA CYS A 13 -16.82 18.95 -46.83
C CYS A 13 -17.72 17.72 -46.87
N ALA A 14 -18.75 17.65 -46.01
CA ALA A 14 -19.71 16.54 -46.02
C ALA A 14 -20.48 16.44 -47.35
N ARG A 15 -20.96 17.57 -47.88
CA ARG A 15 -21.65 17.59 -49.19
C ARG A 15 -20.73 17.21 -50.35
N GLN A 16 -19.48 17.68 -50.34
CA GLN A 16 -18.48 17.32 -51.35
C GLN A 16 -18.16 15.81 -51.31
N PHE A 17 -18.07 15.24 -50.11
CA PHE A 17 -17.86 13.82 -49.91
C PHE A 17 -19.04 12.98 -50.46
N GLU A 18 -20.27 13.37 -50.16
CA GLU A 18 -21.47 12.70 -50.70
C GLU A 18 -21.57 12.78 -52.23
N GLN A 19 -21.13 13.89 -52.85
CA GLN A 19 -21.08 14.01 -54.30
C GLN A 19 -20.00 13.14 -54.94
N SER A 20 -18.84 13.02 -54.29
CA SER A 20 -17.70 12.25 -54.80
C SER A 20 -17.89 10.74 -54.66
N TYR A 21 -18.66 10.30 -53.65
CA TYR A 21 -18.96 8.89 -53.37
C TYR A 21 -20.48 8.68 -53.24
N PRO A 22 -21.22 8.64 -54.36
CA PRO A 22 -22.67 8.48 -54.36
C PRO A 22 -23.06 7.10 -53.83
N ALA A 23 -23.87 7.06 -52.78
CA ALA A 23 -24.41 5.82 -52.24
C ALA A 23 -25.58 5.30 -53.10
N PRO A 24 -25.59 4.02 -53.52
CA PRO A 24 -26.72 3.44 -54.23
C PRO A 24 -27.97 3.47 -53.34
N ARG A 25 -29.08 3.96 -53.88
CA ARG A 25 -30.36 4.04 -53.17
C ARG A 25 -31.03 2.67 -53.16
N GLY A 26 -31.39 2.18 -51.97
CA GLY A 26 -32.14 0.93 -51.80
C GLY A 26 -31.30 -0.30 -51.45
N GLU A 27 -29.97 -0.19 -51.39
CA GLU A 27 -29.10 -1.28 -50.96
C GLU A 27 -28.66 -1.15 -49.49
N PRO A 28 -28.57 -2.28 -48.75
CA PRO A 28 -28.08 -2.25 -47.38
C PRO A 28 -26.59 -1.88 -47.33
N LYS A 29 -26.22 -0.94 -46.46
CA LYS A 29 -24.79 -0.64 -46.19
C LYS A 29 -24.04 -1.90 -45.77
N GLY A 30 -22.82 -2.04 -46.26
CA GLY A 30 -21.94 -3.18 -45.98
C GLY A 30 -21.81 -3.46 -44.49
N VAL A 31 -21.86 -4.74 -44.11
CA VAL A 31 -21.91 -5.18 -42.72
C VAL A 31 -20.72 -4.68 -41.91
N ILE A 32 -19.54 -4.63 -42.54
CA ILE A 32 -18.29 -4.11 -41.96
C ILE A 32 -18.43 -2.65 -41.52
N VAL A 33 -19.05 -1.80 -42.34
CA VAL A 33 -19.25 -0.36 -42.04
C VAL A 33 -20.19 -0.17 -40.85
N LYS A 34 -21.19 -1.06 -40.71
CA LYS A 34 -22.12 -1.03 -39.55
C LYS A 34 -21.40 -1.35 -38.24
N TYR A 35 -20.55 -2.37 -38.23
CA TYR A 35 -19.81 -2.75 -37.01
C TYR A 35 -18.73 -1.72 -36.67
N MET A 36 -17.97 -1.23 -37.65
CA MET A 36 -16.90 -0.24 -37.41
C MET A 36 -17.40 1.12 -36.92
N MET A 37 -18.67 1.46 -37.15
CA MET A 37 -19.24 2.74 -36.71
C MET A 37 -19.65 2.75 -35.23
N GLY A 38 -20.00 1.59 -34.66
CA GLY A 38 -20.51 1.49 -33.27
C GLY A 38 -19.63 0.69 -32.31
N LEU A 39 -18.99 -0.39 -32.78
CA LEU A 39 -18.12 -1.25 -31.98
C LEU A 39 -16.99 -0.50 -31.25
N PRO A 40 -16.24 0.44 -31.87
CA PRO A 40 -15.16 1.11 -31.17
C PRO A 40 -15.66 1.96 -29.99
N MET A 41 -16.86 2.52 -30.07
CA MET A 41 -17.44 3.29 -28.97
C MET A 41 -17.77 2.40 -27.77
N ILE A 42 -18.34 1.21 -28.03
CA ILE A 42 -18.65 0.21 -27.01
C ILE A 42 -17.35 -0.32 -26.36
N LEU A 43 -16.33 -0.67 -27.17
CA LEU A 43 -15.04 -1.15 -26.66
C LEU A 43 -14.32 -0.11 -25.80
N LEU A 44 -14.37 1.17 -26.21
CA LEU A 44 -13.76 2.27 -25.45
C LEU A 44 -14.42 2.42 -24.08
N ILE A 45 -15.75 2.31 -23.99
CA ILE A 45 -16.47 2.35 -22.71
C ILE A 45 -16.04 1.19 -21.80
N ILE A 46 -16.00 -0.04 -22.33
CA ILE A 46 -15.57 -1.22 -21.56
C ILE A 46 -14.14 -1.01 -21.04
N PHE A 47 -13.24 -0.52 -21.91
CA PHE A 47 -11.86 -0.25 -21.53
C PHE A 47 -11.75 0.82 -20.44
N LEU A 48 -12.50 1.92 -20.52
CA LEU A 48 -12.50 2.97 -19.50
C LEU A 48 -13.01 2.50 -18.13
N VAL A 49 -13.91 1.51 -18.09
CA VAL A 49 -14.40 0.94 -16.82
C VAL A 49 -13.44 -0.14 -16.29
N TRP A 50 -12.90 -1.00 -17.15
CA TRP A 50 -12.02 -2.10 -16.73
C TRP A 50 -10.58 -1.68 -16.46
N CYS A 51 -10.01 -0.77 -17.26
CA CYS A 51 -8.64 -0.32 -17.10
C CYS A 51 -8.34 0.22 -15.68
N PRO A 52 -9.18 1.09 -15.06
CA PRO A 52 -8.91 1.54 -13.69
C PRO A 52 -9.02 0.40 -12.67
N LEU A 53 -9.99 -0.51 -12.82
CA LEU A 53 -10.14 -1.67 -11.93
C LEU A 53 -8.90 -2.58 -11.98
N LEU A 54 -8.40 -2.85 -13.19
CA LEU A 54 -7.17 -3.61 -13.40
C LEU A 54 -5.95 -2.89 -12.82
N ALA A 55 -5.81 -1.59 -13.07
CA ALA A 55 -4.71 -0.79 -12.53
C ALA A 55 -4.67 -0.79 -10.99
N PHE A 56 -5.81 -0.62 -10.31
CA PHE A 56 -5.86 -0.71 -8.85
C PHE A 56 -5.44 -2.09 -8.33
N SER A 57 -5.88 -3.17 -8.98
CA SER A 57 -5.48 -4.53 -8.59
C SER A 57 -3.98 -4.79 -8.76
N LEU A 58 -3.36 -4.18 -9.78
CA LEU A 58 -1.92 -4.28 -10.04
C LEU A 58 -1.12 -3.43 -9.05
N MET A 59 -1.60 -2.22 -8.72
CA MET A 59 -0.93 -1.33 -7.78
C MET A 59 -0.81 -1.98 -6.39
N ASN A 60 -1.86 -2.64 -5.92
CA ASN A 60 -1.85 -3.36 -4.64
C ASN A 60 -0.91 -4.58 -4.59
N ARG A 61 -0.38 -5.03 -5.74
CA ARG A 61 0.59 -6.13 -5.83
C ARG A 61 2.03 -5.65 -5.80
N ILE A 62 2.28 -4.37 -6.07
CA ILE A 62 3.63 -3.79 -6.16
C ILE A 62 3.94 -3.20 -4.78
N GLY A 63 4.38 -4.06 -3.86
CA GLY A 63 4.94 -3.65 -2.58
C GLY A 63 6.34 -4.26 -2.47
N ASP A 64 7.33 -3.41 -2.22
CA ASP A 64 8.67 -3.89 -1.85
C ASP A 64 8.79 -3.92 -0.33
N ILE A 65 9.54 -4.90 0.18
CA ILE A 65 9.64 -5.16 1.61
C ILE A 65 10.82 -4.35 2.15
N SER A 66 10.56 -3.29 2.91
CA SER A 66 11.60 -2.42 3.47
C SER A 66 11.96 -2.81 4.91
N ILE A 67 12.86 -3.79 5.08
CA ILE A 67 13.38 -4.17 6.40
C ILE A 67 14.53 -3.24 6.79
N PRO A 68 14.61 -2.76 8.04
CA PRO A 68 15.74 -1.97 8.51
C PRO A 68 17.00 -2.82 8.68
N ASP A 69 18.14 -2.32 8.18
CA ASP A 69 19.45 -2.99 8.29
C ASP A 69 20.05 -2.94 9.71
N ARG A 70 19.63 -1.95 10.51
CA ARG A 70 20.14 -1.70 11.87
C ARG A 70 19.05 -1.16 12.78
N VAL A 71 19.02 -1.64 14.01
CA VAL A 71 18.11 -1.15 15.06
C VAL A 71 18.92 -0.80 16.30
N ARG A 72 18.81 0.45 16.75
CA ARG A 72 19.51 0.96 17.95
C ARG A 72 18.52 1.16 19.09
N LEU A 73 18.85 0.61 20.26
CA LEU A 73 18.09 0.81 21.50
C LEU A 73 18.95 1.63 22.48
N THR A 74 18.40 2.77 22.93
CA THR A 74 19.05 3.66 23.89
C THR A 74 18.14 3.89 25.08
N MET A 75 18.62 3.60 26.29
CA MET A 75 17.95 3.88 27.54
C MET A 75 18.76 4.90 28.34
N SER A 76 18.15 6.04 28.63
CA SER A 76 18.78 7.15 29.35
C SER A 76 17.84 7.70 30.42
N LEU A 77 18.43 8.21 31.50
CA LEU A 77 17.72 9.08 32.43
C LEU A 77 17.79 10.52 31.93
N GLU A 78 16.72 11.27 32.14
CA GLU A 78 16.66 12.67 31.73
C GLU A 78 17.80 13.48 32.37
N GLY A 79 18.59 14.17 31.55
CA GLY A 79 19.75 14.94 32.00
C GLY A 79 21.04 14.15 32.24
N TYR A 80 21.05 12.83 31.98
CA TYR A 80 22.22 11.97 32.15
C TYR A 80 22.64 11.29 30.83
N PRO A 81 23.92 10.88 30.70
CA PRO A 81 24.36 10.02 29.62
C PRO A 81 23.58 8.70 29.56
N PRO A 82 23.43 8.08 28.38
CA PRO A 82 22.70 6.82 28.23
C PRO A 82 23.31 5.74 29.11
N LEU A 83 22.45 5.07 29.87
CA LEU A 83 22.81 3.94 30.74
C LEU A 83 23.06 2.68 29.93
N TYR A 84 22.31 2.52 28.85
CA TYR A 84 22.37 1.36 27.99
C TYR A 84 22.20 1.81 26.55
N GLU A 85 23.18 1.46 25.71
CA GLU A 85 23.15 1.67 24.27
C GLU A 85 23.60 0.39 23.59
N ILE A 86 22.78 -0.08 22.66
CA ILE A 86 23.09 -1.26 21.86
C ILE A 86 22.61 -1.08 20.42
N GLU A 87 23.39 -1.60 19.48
CA GLU A 87 23.00 -1.72 18.09
C GLU A 87 22.88 -3.19 17.68
N ALA A 88 21.72 -3.58 17.15
CA ALA A 88 21.48 -4.90 16.57
C ALA A 88 21.57 -4.82 15.05
N GLN A 89 22.42 -5.66 14.46
CA GLN A 89 22.66 -5.76 13.03
C GLN A 89 22.90 -7.23 12.61
N GLY A 90 22.67 -7.54 11.33
CA GLY A 90 23.00 -8.84 10.75
C GLY A 90 22.24 -10.00 11.41
N SER A 91 22.97 -10.90 12.08
CA SER A 91 22.40 -12.13 12.68
C SER A 91 21.45 -11.89 13.86
N GLU A 92 21.51 -10.72 14.49
CA GLU A 92 20.57 -10.32 15.57
C GLU A 92 19.20 -9.90 15.03
N LEU A 93 19.12 -9.66 13.72
CA LEU A 93 17.90 -9.34 12.97
C LEU A 93 17.48 -10.61 12.23
N ARG A 94 16.37 -11.22 12.65
CA ARG A 94 15.82 -12.40 11.97
C ARG A 94 14.39 -12.15 11.54
N ALA A 95 14.03 -12.62 10.35
CA ALA A 95 12.63 -12.66 9.94
C ALA A 95 11.83 -13.59 10.88
N MET A 96 10.57 -13.26 11.08
CA MET A 96 9.67 -14.07 11.90
C MET A 96 9.33 -15.39 11.20
N THR A 97 9.34 -16.50 11.92
CA THR A 97 8.93 -17.80 11.37
C THR A 97 7.41 -17.89 11.27
N SER A 98 6.87 -18.66 10.33
CA SER A 98 5.42 -18.88 10.18
C SER A 98 4.76 -19.38 11.47
N ASP A 99 5.45 -20.23 12.22
CA ASP A 99 4.94 -20.79 13.47
C ASP A 99 4.84 -19.73 14.58
N GLU A 100 5.80 -18.80 14.63
CA GLU A 100 5.82 -17.70 15.59
C GLU A 100 4.71 -16.69 15.29
N LEU A 101 4.50 -16.37 14.00
CA LEU A 101 3.40 -15.48 13.58
C LEU A 101 2.05 -16.10 13.93
N LYS A 102 1.89 -17.41 13.73
CA LYS A 102 0.70 -18.16 14.13
C LYS A 102 0.49 -18.11 15.64
N TYR A 103 1.56 -18.33 16.42
CA TYR A 103 1.50 -18.24 17.88
C TYR A 103 1.13 -16.83 18.37
N LEU A 104 1.72 -15.79 17.78
CA LEU A 104 1.40 -14.39 18.09
C LEU A 104 -0.07 -14.08 17.77
N THR A 105 -0.55 -14.52 16.60
CA THR A 105 -1.93 -14.30 16.17
C THR A 105 -2.92 -15.03 17.10
N ASP A 106 -2.63 -16.28 17.49
CA ASP A 106 -3.45 -17.03 18.46
C ASP A 106 -3.47 -16.31 19.81
N THR A 107 -2.33 -15.85 20.29
CA THR A 107 -2.20 -15.14 21.56
C THR A 107 -2.99 -13.84 21.56
N MET A 108 -2.93 -13.07 20.47
CA MET A 108 -3.67 -11.80 20.32
C MET A 108 -5.17 -12.00 20.06
N SER A 109 -5.58 -13.19 19.62
CA SER A 109 -7.01 -13.54 19.46
C SER A 109 -7.72 -13.74 20.80
N ARG A 110 -6.96 -14.09 21.85
CA ARG A 110 -7.48 -14.32 23.19
C ARG A 110 -7.99 -13.02 23.81
N ARG A 111 -8.92 -13.16 24.76
CA ARG A 111 -9.48 -12.02 25.47
C ARG A 111 -8.37 -11.28 26.22
N TYR A 112 -8.27 -9.97 25.99
CA TYR A 112 -7.39 -9.11 26.78
C TYR A 112 -7.92 -8.97 28.22
N PHE A 113 -7.09 -9.35 29.20
CA PHE A 113 -7.28 -9.07 30.63
C PHE A 113 -6.28 -7.97 31.01
N PRO A 114 -6.65 -6.88 31.74
CA PRO A 114 -7.82 -6.66 32.58
C PRO A 114 -8.82 -5.70 31.91
N SER A 115 -9.75 -6.22 31.11
CA SER A 115 -10.84 -5.41 30.58
C SER A 115 -12.04 -5.47 31.53
N THR A 116 -12.44 -4.32 32.07
CA THR A 116 -13.66 -4.19 32.89
C THR A 116 -14.93 -4.45 32.08
N ASN A 117 -14.89 -4.19 30.77
CA ASN A 117 -16.00 -4.40 29.85
C ASN A 117 -15.73 -5.56 28.88
N SER A 118 -16.72 -6.44 28.74
CA SER A 118 -16.63 -7.67 27.95
C SER A 118 -16.54 -7.39 26.45
N THR A 119 -17.14 -6.30 25.97
CA THR A 119 -17.20 -5.90 24.55
C THR A 119 -15.90 -5.28 24.06
N ASP A 120 -15.26 -4.45 24.88
CA ASP A 120 -14.07 -3.69 24.48
C ASP A 120 -12.86 -4.61 24.33
N SER A 121 -12.75 -5.63 25.18
CA SER A 121 -11.75 -6.70 25.04
C SER A 121 -11.87 -7.46 23.72
N MET A 122 -13.09 -7.71 23.24
CA MET A 122 -13.33 -8.45 22.01
C MET A 122 -13.09 -7.58 20.77
N LYS A 123 -13.41 -6.28 20.85
CA LYS A 123 -13.09 -5.33 19.79
C LYS A 123 -11.57 -5.22 19.62
N ARG A 124 -10.83 -5.05 20.74
CA ARG A 124 -9.37 -4.95 20.72
C ARG A 124 -8.69 -6.20 20.14
N SER A 125 -9.14 -7.41 20.50
CA SER A 125 -8.56 -8.64 19.94
C SER A 125 -8.82 -8.75 18.44
N ARG A 126 -10.05 -8.42 17.99
CA ARG A 126 -10.39 -8.39 16.55
C ARG A 126 -9.55 -7.38 15.78
N ASP A 127 -9.39 -6.17 16.31
CA ASP A 127 -8.60 -5.11 15.68
C ASP A 127 -7.12 -5.52 15.58
N SER A 128 -6.57 -6.12 16.65
CA SER A 128 -5.18 -6.59 16.68
C SER A 128 -4.93 -7.73 15.69
N VAL A 129 -5.84 -8.71 15.61
CA VAL A 129 -5.74 -9.81 14.65
C VAL A 129 -5.94 -9.32 13.22
N SER A 130 -6.81 -8.33 12.99
CA SER A 130 -6.97 -7.70 11.67
C SER A 130 -5.67 -7.02 11.24
N PHE A 131 -5.04 -6.26 12.13
CA PHE A 131 -3.75 -5.61 11.88
C PHE A 131 -2.64 -6.63 11.56
N LEU A 132 -2.51 -7.70 12.36
CA LEU A 132 -1.49 -8.72 12.11
C LEU A 132 -1.68 -9.47 10.78
N LYS A 133 -2.92 -9.58 10.27
CA LYS A 133 -3.21 -10.24 8.99
C LYS A 133 -2.79 -9.42 7.77
N GLU A 134 -2.58 -8.12 7.92
CA GLU A 134 -2.10 -7.26 6.83
C GLU A 134 -0.61 -7.49 6.53
N TYR A 135 0.14 -8.08 7.48
CA TYR A 135 1.57 -8.35 7.35
C TYR A 135 1.84 -9.83 7.10
N SER A 136 2.85 -10.10 6.27
CA SER A 136 3.39 -11.44 6.05
C SER A 136 4.60 -11.71 6.97
N THR A 137 5.09 -12.96 6.96
CA THR A 137 6.27 -13.35 7.76
C THR A 137 7.54 -12.61 7.37
N SER A 138 7.65 -12.14 6.12
CA SER A 138 8.79 -11.35 5.66
C SER A 138 8.72 -9.90 6.08
N ASP A 139 7.55 -9.39 6.44
CA ASP A 139 7.36 -8.00 6.84
C ASP A 139 7.66 -7.76 8.33
N ILE A 140 7.74 -8.85 9.11
CA ILE A 140 7.94 -8.81 10.56
C ILE A 140 9.34 -9.28 10.91
N LEU A 141 10.07 -8.42 11.60
CA LEU A 141 11.42 -8.67 12.06
C LEU A 141 11.46 -8.88 13.58
N VAL A 142 12.13 -9.93 14.01
CA VAL A 142 12.47 -10.16 15.41
C VAL A 142 13.89 -9.67 15.64
N VAL A 143 14.02 -8.69 16.55
CA VAL A 143 15.30 -8.10 16.93
C VAL A 143 15.70 -8.66 18.29
N ASN A 144 16.86 -9.31 18.35
CA ASN A 144 17.43 -9.79 19.59
C ASN A 144 18.47 -8.77 20.09
N PHE A 145 18.25 -8.21 21.28
CA PHE A 145 19.23 -7.36 21.95
C PHE A 145 20.00 -8.15 22.99
N ARG A 146 21.32 -7.97 23.04
CA ARG A 146 22.16 -8.54 24.11
C ARG A 146 21.89 -7.83 25.42
N PRO A 147 21.92 -8.51 26.57
CA PRO A 147 21.63 -7.88 27.87
C PRO A 147 22.67 -6.84 28.31
N GLU A 148 23.90 -6.90 27.77
CA GLU A 148 24.99 -5.98 28.09
C GLU A 148 24.99 -4.78 27.15
N SER A 149 25.26 -3.59 27.70
CA SER A 149 25.45 -2.37 26.91
C SER A 149 26.72 -2.49 26.09
N GLU A 150 26.68 -2.03 24.85
CA GLU A 150 27.86 -1.95 23.98
C GLU A 150 28.82 -0.84 24.45
N VAL A 151 28.27 0.20 25.07
CA VAL A 151 29.01 1.35 25.57
C VAL A 151 28.94 1.40 27.10
N PRO A 152 30.08 1.59 27.81
CA PRO A 152 30.07 1.78 29.26
C PRO A 152 29.39 3.11 29.64
N TRP A 153 28.76 3.15 30.82
CA TRP A 153 28.06 4.36 31.28
C TRP A 153 29.03 5.49 31.64
N GLY A 154 29.11 6.49 30.76
CA GLY A 154 30.01 7.65 30.89
C GLY A 154 29.55 8.74 31.86
N ILE A 155 28.98 8.38 33.02
CA ILE A 155 28.51 9.36 34.02
C ILE A 155 29.69 9.98 34.79
N SER A 156 29.61 11.28 35.10
CA SER A 156 30.58 11.96 35.98
C SER A 156 30.34 11.61 37.46
N GLU A 157 31.37 11.70 38.31
CA GLU A 157 31.22 11.42 39.75
C GLU A 157 30.20 12.35 40.43
N ALA A 158 30.22 13.65 40.10
CA ALA A 158 29.27 14.62 40.66
C ALA A 158 27.82 14.28 40.29
N SER A 159 27.58 13.93 39.02
CA SER A 159 26.26 13.52 38.54
C SER A 159 25.84 12.17 39.13
N ARG A 160 26.77 11.24 39.35
CA ARG A 160 26.48 9.96 40.02
C ARG A 160 26.04 10.15 41.46
N ASN A 161 26.67 11.08 42.18
CA ASN A 161 26.29 11.41 43.56
C ASN A 161 24.94 12.13 43.65
N ALA A 162 24.56 12.91 42.63
CA ALA A 162 23.24 13.56 42.58
C ALA A 162 22.09 12.58 42.31
N LEU A 163 22.40 11.39 41.81
CA LEU A 163 21.45 10.31 41.51
C LEU A 163 21.23 9.36 42.70
N MET A 164 22.17 9.35 43.64
CA MET A 164 22.19 8.48 44.82
C MET A 164 21.52 9.15 46.02
#